data_AF-W1XSD1-F1
#
_entry.id   AF-W1XSD1-F1
#
_cell.length_a   1.000
_cell.length_b   1.000
_cell.length_c   1.000
_cell.angle_alpha   90.00
_cell.angle_beta   90.00
_cell.angle_gamma   90.00
#
_symmetry.space_group_name_H-M   'P 1'
#
loop_
_entity.id
_entity.type
_entity.pdbx_description
1 polymer ?
#
loop_
_entity_poly.entity_id
_entity_poly.type
_entity_poly.pdbx_seq_one_letter_code
_entity_poly.pdbx_strand_id
1 'polypeptide(L)' 'MAELSDQEMLRYNRQIILRGFDFDGQEALKDSRVLVVGLGGLGCAASQYLASAGVGNLTL' A
#
# COMPACT_ATOMS: atom_id res chain seq x y z
N MET A 1 7.75 -3.37 12.37
CA MET A 1 6.33 -3.04 12.43
C MET A 1 6.27 -1.53 12.32
N ALA A 2 6.11 -1.06 11.09
CA ALA A 2 6.04 0.37 10.81
C ALA A 2 4.71 0.92 11.31
N GLU A 3 4.78 1.76 12.33
CA GLU A 3 3.62 2.46 12.88
C GLU A 3 3.12 3.50 11.87
N LEU A 4 1.80 3.62 11.70
CA LEU A 4 1.20 4.65 10.85
C LEU A 4 1.25 6.01 11.53
N SER A 5 1.65 7.05 10.81
CA SER A 5 1.46 8.43 11.25
C SER A 5 -0.02 8.82 11.19
N ASP A 6 -0.41 9.87 11.92
CA ASP A 6 -1.78 10.41 11.89
C ASP A 6 -2.27 10.74 10.47
N GLN A 7 -1.37 11.26 9.63
CA GLN A 7 -1.69 11.57 8.23
C GLN A 7 -1.94 10.30 7.41
N GLU A 8 -1.18 9.23 7.64
CA GLU A 8 -1.37 7.93 6.99
C GLU A 8 -2.67 7.28 7.46
N MET A 9 -2.99 7.34 8.76
CA MET A 9 -4.27 6.85 9.29
C MET A 9 -5.45 7.55 8.60
N LEU A 10 -5.38 8.88 8.43
CA LEU A 10 -6.41 9.63 7.71
C LEU A 10 -6.49 9.25 6.22
N ARG A 11 -5.34 9.11 5.55
CA ARG A 11 -5.26 8.74 4.12
C ARG A 11 -5.82 7.34 3.86
N TYR A 12 -5.49 6.37 4.71
CA TYR A 12 -5.83 4.97 4.53
C TYR A 12 -7.06 4.50 5.31
N ASN A 13 -7.76 5.41 6.00
CA ASN A 13 -8.94 5.11 6.82
C ASN A 13 -9.95 4.19 6.11
N ARG A 14 -10.23 4.43 4.83
CA ARG A 14 -11.19 3.61 4.05
C ARG A 14 -10.75 2.16 3.83
N GLN A 15 -9.44 1.88 3.87
CA GLN A 15 -8.88 0.53 3.79
C GLN A 15 -8.83 -0.09 5.19
N ILE A 16 -8.38 0.68 6.19
CA ILE A 16 -8.28 0.25 7.60
C ILE A 16 -9.63 -0.23 8.14
N ILE A 17 -10.74 0.47 7.86
CA ILE A 17 -12.07 0.07 8.37
C ILE A 17 -12.62 -1.23 7.76
N LEU A 18 -11.95 -1.84 6.77
CA LEU A 18 -12.39 -3.09 6.18
C LEU A 18 -12.17 -4.25 7.15
N ARG A 19 -13.23 -5.02 7.40
CA ARG A 19 -13.17 -6.21 8.25
C ARG A 19 -12.13 -7.19 7.71
N GLY A 20 -11.19 -7.59 8.55
CA GLY A 20 -10.11 -8.52 8.19
C GLY A 20 -8.89 -7.86 7.53
N PHE A 21 -8.87 -6.52 7.43
CA PHE A 21 -7.70 -5.75 7.04
C PHE A 21 -7.13 -5.00 8.25
N ASP A 22 -7.89 -4.06 8.82
CA ASP A 22 -7.53 -3.30 10.04
C ASP A 22 -6.16 -2.57 9.93
N PHE A 23 -5.67 -2.04 11.04
CA PHE A 23 -4.32 -1.45 11.14
C PHE A 23 -3.24 -2.44 10.71
N ASP A 24 -3.31 -3.69 11.19
CA ASP A 24 -2.32 -4.73 10.88
C ASP A 24 -2.13 -4.93 9.37
N GLY A 25 -3.21 -4.91 8.58
CA GLY A 25 -3.16 -5.03 7.13
C GLY A 25 -2.49 -3.82 6.46
N GLN A 26 -2.78 -2.61 6.95
CA GLN A 26 -2.19 -1.39 6.39
C GLN A 26 -0.70 -1.27 6.77
N GLU A 27 -0.32 -1.63 7.99
CA GLU A 27 1.07 -1.70 8.43
C GLU A 27 1.85 -2.77 7.66
N ALA A 28 1.22 -3.91 7.34
CA ALA A 28 1.81 -4.92 6.47
C ALA A 28 2.08 -4.37 5.06
N LEU A 29 1.18 -3.59 4.47
CA LEU A 29 1.45 -2.91 3.19
C LEU A 29 2.62 -1.92 3.31
N LYS A 30 2.64 -1.12 4.38
CA LYS A 30 3.72 -0.15 4.64
C LYS A 30 5.09 -0.82 4.82
N ASP A 31 5.15 -1.98 5.48
CA ASP A 31 6.38 -2.75 5.65
C ASP A 31 6.77 -3.56 4.39
N SER A 32 5.87 -3.68 3.40
CA SER A 32 6.08 -4.49 2.21
C SER A 32 7.07 -3.87 1.21
N ARG A 33 7.68 -4.75 0.41
CA ARG A 33 8.56 -4.44 -0.73
C ARG A 33 8.09 -5.22 -1.95
N VAL A 34 7.73 -4.53 -3.02
CA VAL A 34 7.21 -5.15 -4.26
C VAL A 34 8.07 -4.74 -5.45
N LEU A 35 8.46 -5.73 -6.27
CA LEU A 35 9.11 -5.53 -7.56
C LEU A 35 8.07 -5.69 -8.67
N VAL A 36 7.89 -4.65 -9.49
CA VAL A 36 7.03 -4.67 -10.68
C VAL A 36 7.92 -4.79 -11.89
N VAL A 37 7.95 -5.96 -12.54
CA VAL A 37 8.78 -6.18 -13.73
C VAL A 37 8.00 -5.79 -14.99
N GLY A 38 8.36 -4.64 -15.56
CA GLY A 38 7.81 -4.14 -16.81
C GLY A 38 6.75 -3.06 -16.61
N LEU A 39 7.08 -1.84 -17.03
CA LEU A 39 6.23 -0.65 -16.88
C LEU A 39 5.51 -0.26 -18.18
N GLY A 40 4.88 -1.26 -18.81
CA GLY A 40 3.92 -1.06 -19.90
C GLY A 40 2.49 -0.86 -19.38
N GLY A 41 1.48 -1.12 -20.21
CA GLY A 41 0.07 -0.93 -19.81
C GLY A 41 -0.34 -1.68 -18.53
N LEU A 42 0.14 -2.91 -18.36
CA LEU A 42 -0.13 -3.72 -17.16
C LEU A 42 0.62 -3.19 -15.93
N GLY A 43 1.89 -2.83 -16.07
CA GLY A 43 2.71 -2.28 -14.98
C GLY A 43 2.19 -0.93 -14.50
N CYS A 44 1.76 -0.06 -15.40
CA CYS A 44 1.14 1.21 -15.05
C CYS A 44 -0.18 1.02 -14.29
N ALA A 45 -1.06 0.12 -14.77
CA ALA A 45 -2.31 -0.18 -14.10
C ALA A 45 -2.09 -0.75 -12.69
N ALA A 46 -1.15 -1.68 -12.52
CA ALA A 46 -0.86 -2.30 -11.23
C ALA A 46 -0.18 -1.33 -10.25
N SER A 47 0.89 -0.66 -10.67
CA SER A 47 1.72 0.19 -9.79
C SER A 47 0.96 1.37 -9.21
N GLN A 48 0.00 1.95 -9.96
CA GLN A 48 -0.86 3.02 -9.46
C GLN A 48 -1.68 2.57 -8.24
N TYR A 49 -2.26 1.36 -8.27
CA TYR A 49 -3.03 0.84 -7.14
C TYR A 49 -2.13 0.41 -5.98
N LEU A 50 -0.96 -0.18 -6.24
CA LEU A 50 0.00 -0.51 -5.19
C LEU A 50 0.47 0.75 -4.44
N ALA A 51 0.79 1.82 -5.16
CA ALA A 51 1.22 3.08 -4.57
C ALA A 51 0.09 3.77 -3.78
N SER A 52 -1.11 3.84 -4.35
CA SER A 52 -2.26 4.47 -3.67
C SER A 52 -2.79 3.65 -2.48
N ALA A 53 -2.64 2.33 -2.50
CA ALA A 53 -2.91 1.46 -1.36
C ALA A 53 -1.89 1.59 -0.23
N GLY A 54 -0.72 2.18 -0.49
CA GLY A 54 0.29 2.43 0.53
C GLY A 54 1.31 1.30 0.70
N VAL A 55 1.64 0.57 -0.38
CA VAL A 55 2.83 -0.30 -0.38
C VAL A 55 4.07 0.56 -0.13
N GLY A 56 4.84 0.25 0.91
CA GLY A 56 5.90 1.14 1.37
C GLY A 56 7.12 1.23 0.44
N ASN A 57 7.40 0.19 -0.35
CA ASN A 57 8.52 0.20 -1.28
C ASN A 57 8.13 -0.46 -2.60
N LEU A 58 8.25 0.29 -3.70
CA LEU A 58 8.08 -0.22 -5.06
C LEU A 58 9.42 -0.12 -5.81
N THR A 59 9.85 -1.22 -6.42
CA THR A 59 10.92 -1.24 -7.43
C THR A 59 10.26 -1.51 -8.79
N LEU A 60 10.62 -0.74 -9.80
CA LEU A 60 9.99 -0.70 -11.11
C LEU A 60 10.99 -1.10 -12.21
#